data_AF-A0A936EFK8-F1
#
_entry.id   AF-A0A936EFK8-F1
#
_cell.length_a   1.000
_cell.length_b   1.000
_cell.length_c   1.000
_cell.angle_alpha   90.00
_cell.angle_beta   90.00
_cell.angle_gamma   90.00
#
_symmetry.space_group_name_H-M   'P 1'
#
loop_
_entity.id
_entity.type
_entity.pdbx_description
1 polymer ?
#
loop_
_entity_poly.entity_id
_entity_poly.type
_entity_poly.pdbx_seq_one_letter_code
_entity_poly.pdbx_strand_id
1 'polypeptide(L)'
;MIAPDLSVAVALPASPIVLLRGEVIARIDDLVATAAVMTVSDAESAQAAAGYMRAATSLAKEIEAARTEANAPALALQRAINTAVKAPADRLDGAKRDLQRKIGDWQAEQDRIRREAEAAQRREAARVAEENRKAEDEQARRTEEARLANLPPPPPPVPVAPRVVAPAPLAPLPAKIEGVRMRSTLVFEVVDVSKLPDALTVRLPDPAKIRAAHCTLWRDGDAVPEVPGLRFSVDRKAVAA
;
A
#
# COMPACT_ATOMS: atom_id res chain seq x y z
N MET A 1 -22.47 32.12 -17.03
CA MET A 1 -22.36 30.95 -17.93
C MET A 1 -22.75 29.73 -17.12
N ILE A 2 -23.85 29.07 -17.47
CA ILE A 2 -24.27 27.81 -16.83
C ILE A 2 -23.41 26.70 -17.44
N ALA A 3 -22.63 26.00 -16.62
CA ALA A 3 -21.81 24.89 -17.11
C ALA A 3 -22.75 23.74 -17.55
N PRO A 4 -22.49 23.08 -18.69
CA PRO A 4 -23.32 21.97 -19.14
C PRO A 4 -23.18 20.77 -18.20
N ASP A 5 -24.30 20.12 -17.89
CA ASP A 5 -24.32 18.89 -17.09
C ASP A 5 -23.66 17.74 -17.84
N LEU A 6 -22.95 16.87 -17.10
CA LEU A 6 -22.42 15.62 -17.65
C LEU A 6 -23.51 14.55 -17.63
N SER A 7 -24.21 14.38 -18.76
CA SER A 7 -25.27 13.38 -18.90
C SER A 7 -24.87 12.24 -19.83
N VAL A 8 -25.23 11.00 -19.46
CA VAL A 8 -25.15 9.82 -20.35
C VAL A 8 -26.59 9.37 -20.64
N ALA A 9 -26.97 9.40 -21.92
CA ALA A 9 -28.30 8.94 -22.34
C ALA A 9 -28.38 7.41 -22.26
N VAL A 10 -29.45 6.88 -21.65
CA VAL A 10 -29.70 5.44 -21.52
C VAL A 10 -30.85 5.06 -22.44
N ALA A 11 -30.62 4.13 -23.36
CA ALA A 11 -31.67 3.43 -24.09
C ALA A 11 -31.92 2.09 -23.40
N LEU A 12 -32.91 2.03 -22.50
CA LEU A 12 -33.35 0.75 -21.95
C LEU A 12 -34.24 0.04 -22.99
N PRO A 13 -34.10 -1.29 -23.17
CA PRO A 13 -35.03 -2.04 -24.01
C PRO A 13 -36.43 -1.98 -23.38
N ALA A 14 -37.44 -1.68 -24.19
CA ALA A 14 -38.85 -1.56 -23.75
C ALA A 14 -39.51 -2.90 -23.38
N SER A 15 -38.84 -4.02 -23.67
CA SER A 15 -39.33 -5.38 -23.45
C SER A 15 -38.45 -6.13 -22.44
N PRO A 16 -39.01 -7.09 -21.69
CA PRO A 16 -38.24 -7.90 -20.74
C PRO A 16 -37.14 -8.69 -21.47
N ILE A 17 -35.95 -8.71 -20.88
CA ILE A 17 -34.82 -9.47 -21.40
C ILE A 17 -35.10 -10.95 -21.12
N VAL A 18 -35.45 -11.70 -22.16
CA VAL A 18 -35.64 -13.16 -22.08
C VAL A 18 -34.27 -13.82 -22.15
N LEU A 19 -33.77 -14.32 -21.01
CA LEU A 19 -32.45 -14.95 -20.91
C LEU A 19 -32.43 -16.38 -21.46
N LEU A 20 -33.49 -17.15 -21.18
CA LEU A 20 -33.64 -18.52 -21.63
C LEU A 20 -35.08 -18.74 -22.09
N ARG A 21 -35.24 -19.40 -23.24
CA ARG A 21 -36.56 -19.81 -23.74
C ARG A 21 -37.02 -21.07 -23.02
N GLY A 22 -38.33 -21.27 -22.92
CA GLY A 22 -38.91 -22.47 -22.27
C GLY A 22 -38.41 -23.79 -22.85
N GLU A 23 -38.12 -23.83 -24.16
CA GLU A 23 -37.53 -24.98 -24.85
C GLU A 23 -36.13 -25.35 -24.33
N VAL A 24 -35.32 -24.34 -23.98
CA VAL A 24 -33.97 -24.55 -23.43
C VAL A 24 -34.07 -25.09 -22.01
N ILE A 25 -35.00 -24.56 -21.22
CA ILE A 25 -35.26 -25.02 -19.85
C ILE A 25 -35.72 -26.49 -19.86
N ALA A 26 -36.65 -26.85 -20.74
CA ALA A 26 -37.09 -28.24 -20.90
C ALA A 26 -35.92 -29.18 -21.24
N ARG A 27 -35.02 -28.77 -22.15
CA ARG A 27 -33.81 -29.55 -22.48
C ARG A 27 -32.83 -29.69 -21.29
N ILE A 28 -32.73 -28.67 -20.43
CA ILE A 28 -31.94 -28.77 -19.19
C ILE A 28 -32.57 -29.83 -18.28
N ASP A 29 -33.88 -29.73 -18.06
CA ASP A 29 -34.62 -30.64 -17.17
C ASP A 29 -34.53 -32.09 -17.67
N ASP A 30 -34.64 -32.31 -18.98
CA ASP A 30 -34.49 -33.63 -19.60
C ASP A 30 -33.08 -34.21 -19.39
N LEU A 31 -32.04 -33.39 -19.57
CA LEU A 31 -30.65 -33.82 -19.34
C LEU A 31 -30.38 -34.13 -17.87
N VAL A 32 -30.92 -33.32 -16.95
CA VAL A 32 -30.78 -33.53 -15.50
C VAL A 32 -31.51 -34.79 -15.08
N ALA A 33 -32.75 -34.99 -15.54
CA ALA A 33 -33.53 -36.19 -15.26
C ALA A 33 -32.84 -37.44 -15.80
N THR A 34 -32.31 -37.38 -17.03
CA THR A 34 -31.57 -38.49 -17.65
C THR A 34 -30.29 -38.81 -16.88
N ALA A 35 -29.50 -37.79 -16.52
CA ALA A 35 -28.28 -37.97 -15.74
C ALA A 35 -28.54 -38.57 -14.35
N ALA A 36 -29.67 -38.25 -13.73
CA ALA A 36 -30.02 -38.75 -12.40
C ALA A 36 -30.35 -40.26 -12.38
N VAL A 37 -30.88 -40.80 -13.47
CA VAL A 37 -31.29 -42.22 -13.55
C VAL A 37 -30.31 -43.11 -14.33
N MET A 38 -29.38 -42.50 -15.08
CA MET A 38 -28.43 -43.24 -15.91
C MET A 38 -27.34 -43.91 -15.07
N THR A 39 -27.17 -45.21 -15.23
CA THR A 39 -26.06 -45.99 -14.66
C THR A 39 -25.12 -46.42 -15.77
N VAL A 40 -23.81 -46.27 -15.56
CA VAL A 40 -22.77 -46.68 -16.51
C VAL A 40 -22.16 -48.00 -16.04
N SER A 41 -22.50 -49.09 -16.70
CA SER A 41 -22.07 -50.46 -16.33
C SER A 41 -21.26 -51.16 -17.41
N ASP A 42 -21.27 -50.64 -18.64
CA ASP A 42 -20.67 -51.26 -19.82
C ASP A 42 -20.20 -50.20 -20.82
N ALA A 43 -19.56 -50.63 -21.90
CA ALA A 43 -19.00 -49.74 -22.91
C ALA A 43 -20.08 -48.95 -23.69
N GLU A 44 -21.28 -49.51 -23.86
CA GLU A 44 -22.38 -48.87 -24.59
C GLU A 44 -23.02 -47.75 -23.75
N SER A 45 -23.31 -48.03 -22.48
CA SER A 45 -23.78 -47.06 -21.49
C SER A 45 -22.76 -45.96 -21.22
N ALA A 46 -21.45 -46.28 -21.25
CA ALA A 46 -20.40 -45.27 -21.17
C ALA A 46 -20.39 -44.32 -22.39
N GLN A 47 -20.60 -44.86 -23.59
CA GLN A 47 -20.68 -44.06 -24.81
C GLN A 47 -21.94 -43.17 -24.83
N ALA A 48 -23.09 -43.70 -24.39
CA ALA A 48 -24.32 -42.93 -24.24
C ALA A 48 -24.13 -41.79 -23.23
N ALA A 49 -23.50 -42.07 -22.08
CA ALA A 49 -23.18 -41.07 -21.07
C ALA A 49 -22.27 -39.96 -21.60
N ALA A 50 -21.26 -40.31 -22.39
CA ALA A 50 -20.39 -39.34 -23.05
C ALA A 50 -21.18 -38.44 -24.04
N GLY A 51 -22.19 -38.98 -24.72
CA GLY A 51 -23.10 -38.22 -25.57
C GLY A 51 -23.90 -37.17 -24.79
N TYR A 52 -24.53 -37.57 -23.68
CA TYR A 52 -25.26 -36.65 -22.81
C TYR A 52 -24.36 -35.60 -22.16
N MET A 53 -23.14 -35.96 -21.77
CA MET A 53 -22.15 -35.02 -21.24
C MET A 53 -21.78 -33.94 -22.27
N ARG A 54 -21.59 -34.32 -23.55
CA ARG A 54 -21.35 -33.36 -24.63
C ARG A 54 -22.55 -32.44 -24.85
N ALA A 55 -23.77 -32.99 -24.85
CA ALA A 55 -25.00 -32.21 -24.98
C ALA A 55 -25.15 -31.19 -23.84
N ALA A 56 -24.91 -31.61 -22.59
CA ALA A 56 -24.92 -30.73 -21.42
C ALA A 56 -23.86 -29.63 -21.51
N THR A 57 -22.65 -29.96 -21.98
CA THR A 57 -21.58 -28.98 -22.18
C THR A 57 -21.93 -27.96 -23.27
N SER A 58 -22.57 -28.37 -24.36
CA SER A 58 -23.07 -27.45 -25.39
C SER A 58 -24.13 -26.51 -24.84
N LEU A 59 -25.10 -27.05 -24.10
CA LEU A 59 -26.18 -26.27 -23.51
C LEU A 59 -25.65 -25.25 -22.49
N ALA A 60 -24.65 -25.63 -21.68
CA ALA A 60 -23.98 -24.71 -20.78
C ALA A 60 -23.30 -23.54 -21.51
N LYS A 61 -22.69 -23.78 -22.69
CA LYS A 61 -22.13 -22.72 -23.53
C LYS A 61 -23.19 -21.79 -24.11
N GLU A 62 -24.33 -22.34 -24.55
CA GLU A 62 -25.46 -21.56 -25.04
C GLU A 62 -26.03 -20.63 -23.96
N ILE A 63 -26.17 -21.12 -22.73
CA ILE A 63 -26.62 -20.32 -21.57
C ILE A 63 -25.64 -19.17 -21.29
N GLU A 64 -24.33 -19.44 -21.27
CA GLU A 64 -23.33 -18.41 -20.99
C GLU A 64 -23.24 -17.37 -22.13
N ALA A 65 -23.44 -17.78 -23.37
CA ALA A 65 -23.53 -16.87 -24.52
C ALA A 65 -24.75 -15.94 -24.38
N ALA A 66 -25.94 -16.48 -24.07
CA ALA A 66 -27.16 -15.70 -23.86
C ALA A 66 -27.00 -14.70 -22.70
N ARG A 67 -26.36 -15.14 -21.59
CA ARG A 67 -26.00 -14.27 -20.47
C ARG A 67 -25.07 -13.13 -20.90
N THR A 68 -24.05 -13.43 -21.70
CA THR A 68 -23.08 -12.43 -22.18
C THR A 68 -23.75 -11.39 -23.06
N GLU A 69 -24.61 -11.82 -23.98
CA GLU A 69 -25.36 -10.94 -24.87
C GLU A 69 -26.34 -10.04 -24.09
N ALA A 70 -27.09 -10.63 -23.16
CA ALA A 70 -28.01 -9.89 -22.29
C ALA A 70 -27.31 -8.83 -21.42
N ASN A 71 -26.08 -9.10 -20.97
CA ASN A 71 -25.29 -8.16 -20.17
C ASN A 71 -24.56 -7.10 -21.01
N ALA A 72 -24.42 -7.29 -22.32
CA ALA A 72 -23.64 -6.39 -23.17
C ALA A 72 -24.11 -4.92 -23.11
N PRO A 73 -25.42 -4.60 -23.14
CA PRO A 73 -25.89 -3.22 -23.00
C PRO A 73 -25.56 -2.60 -21.64
N ALA A 74 -25.69 -3.37 -20.55
CA ALA A 74 -25.37 -2.90 -19.21
C ALA A 74 -23.86 -2.62 -19.06
N LEU A 75 -23.01 -3.50 -19.59
CA LEU A 75 -21.56 -3.30 -19.62
C LEU A 75 -21.17 -2.10 -20.49
N ALA A 76 -21.84 -1.90 -21.63
CA ALA A 76 -21.62 -0.73 -22.47
C ALA A 76 -21.98 0.57 -21.74
N LEU A 77 -23.10 0.60 -21.02
CA LEU A 77 -23.49 1.74 -20.19
C LEU A 77 -22.48 2.01 -19.08
N GLN A 78 -22.06 0.96 -18.36
CA GLN A 78 -21.05 1.09 -17.31
C GLN A 78 -19.74 1.67 -17.87
N ARG A 79 -19.29 1.22 -19.04
CA ARG A 79 -18.11 1.76 -19.73
C ARG A 79 -18.30 3.21 -20.15
N ALA A 80 -19.49 3.58 -20.63
CA ALA A 80 -19.82 4.96 -21.02
C ALA A 80 -19.78 5.90 -19.80
N ILE A 81 -20.39 5.49 -18.68
CA ILE A 81 -20.36 6.24 -17.41
C ILE A 81 -18.91 6.42 -16.94
N ASN A 82 -18.14 5.33 -16.87
CA ASN A 82 -16.75 5.38 -16.44
C ASN A 82 -15.91 6.28 -17.33
N THR A 83 -16.11 6.23 -18.65
CA THR A 83 -15.41 7.10 -19.61
C THR A 83 -15.79 8.56 -19.41
N ALA A 84 -17.07 8.86 -19.23
CA ALA A 84 -17.57 10.22 -19.05
C ALA A 84 -16.98 10.88 -17.79
N VAL A 85 -16.89 10.14 -16.68
CA VAL A 85 -16.38 10.69 -15.40
C VAL A 85 -14.85 10.67 -15.30
N LYS A 86 -14.15 9.89 -16.14
CA LYS A 86 -12.70 9.74 -16.09
C LYS A 86 -11.97 11.06 -16.24
N ALA A 87 -12.25 11.82 -17.30
CA ALA A 87 -11.52 13.06 -17.58
C ALA A 87 -11.73 14.14 -16.49
N PRO A 88 -12.96 14.39 -15.99
CA PRO A 88 -13.16 15.24 -14.82
C PRO A 88 -12.45 14.75 -13.56
N ALA A 89 -12.50 13.45 -13.26
CA ALA A 89 -11.84 12.86 -12.11
C ALA A 89 -10.31 13.03 -12.19
N ASP A 90 -9.71 12.72 -13.35
CA ASP A 90 -8.27 12.87 -13.59
C ASP A 90 -7.81 14.33 -13.44
N ARG A 91 -8.63 15.31 -13.89
CA ARG A 91 -8.37 16.74 -13.68
C ARG A 91 -8.41 17.13 -12.21
N LEU A 92 -9.40 16.64 -11.46
CA LEU A 92 -9.52 16.92 -10.03
C LEU A 92 -8.37 16.29 -9.25
N ASP A 93 -7.99 15.06 -9.58
CA ASP A 93 -6.84 14.38 -8.98
C ASP A 93 -5.52 15.09 -9.29
N GLY A 94 -5.35 15.59 -10.51
CA GLY A 94 -4.22 16.46 -10.88
C GLY A 94 -4.15 17.70 -10.00
N ALA A 95 -5.27 18.44 -9.89
CA ALA A 95 -5.35 19.62 -9.03
C ALA A 95 -5.07 19.31 -7.55
N LYS A 96 -5.58 18.17 -7.04
CA LYS A 96 -5.31 17.73 -5.67
C LYS A 96 -3.84 17.44 -5.45
N ARG A 97 -3.17 16.74 -6.36
CA ARG A 97 -1.72 16.47 -6.28
C ARG A 97 -0.89 17.75 -6.31
N ASP A 98 -1.27 18.70 -7.16
CA ASP A 98 -0.60 20.00 -7.24
C ASP A 98 -0.74 20.79 -5.95
N LEU A 99 -1.92 20.82 -5.35
CA LEU A 99 -2.15 21.47 -4.05
C LEU A 99 -1.37 20.77 -2.94
N GLN A 100 -1.36 19.43 -2.91
CA GLN A 100 -0.59 18.65 -1.94
C GLN A 100 0.91 18.95 -2.03
N ARG A 101 1.47 19.05 -3.25
CA ARG A 101 2.86 19.42 -3.47
C ARG A 101 3.16 20.82 -2.94
N LYS A 102 2.34 21.82 -3.30
CA LYS A 102 2.49 23.20 -2.81
C LYS A 102 2.43 23.31 -1.28
N ILE A 103 1.54 22.56 -0.64
CA ILE A 103 1.45 22.50 0.82
C ILE A 103 2.70 21.85 1.41
N GLY A 104 3.19 20.77 0.80
CA GLY A 104 4.45 20.11 1.19
C GLY A 104 5.66 21.03 1.07
N ASP A 105 5.81 21.74 -0.05
CA ASP A 105 6.90 22.68 -0.30
C ASP A 105 6.89 23.83 0.72
N TRP A 106 5.71 24.39 1.00
CA TRP A 106 5.56 25.43 2.03
C TRP A 106 5.93 24.91 3.42
N GLN A 107 5.50 23.70 3.80
CA GLN A 107 5.87 23.12 5.11
C GLN A 107 7.36 22.84 5.23
N ALA A 108 7.99 22.32 4.16
CA ALA A 108 9.44 22.11 4.12
C ALA A 108 10.20 23.44 4.29
N GLU A 109 9.70 24.51 3.68
CA GLU A 109 10.27 25.85 3.83
C GLU A 109 10.08 26.39 5.26
N GLN A 110 8.90 26.21 5.87
CA GLN A 110 8.68 26.59 7.26
C GLN A 110 9.61 25.83 8.22
N ASP A 111 9.86 24.55 7.98
CA ASP A 111 10.80 23.76 8.77
C ASP A 111 12.25 24.19 8.55
N ARG A 112 12.63 24.59 7.33
CA ARG A 112 13.95 25.16 7.04
C ARG A 112 14.17 26.46 7.82
N ILE A 113 13.23 27.41 7.73
CA ILE A 113 13.27 28.67 8.47
C ILE A 113 13.39 28.41 9.98
N ARG A 114 12.64 27.43 10.51
CA ARG A 114 12.73 27.06 11.94
C ARG A 114 14.12 26.56 12.31
N ARG A 115 14.69 25.63 11.52
CA ARG A 115 16.03 25.09 11.79
C ARG A 115 17.11 26.16 11.72
N GLU A 116 17.00 27.09 10.77
CA GLU A 116 17.94 28.21 10.64
C GLU A 116 17.85 29.17 11.83
N ALA A 117 16.63 29.49 12.29
CA ALA A 117 16.41 30.30 13.47
C ALA A 117 16.96 29.62 14.74
N GLU A 118 16.70 28.33 14.94
CA GLU A 118 17.25 27.55 16.05
C GLU A 118 18.78 27.48 16.00
N ALA A 119 19.37 27.30 14.81
CA ALA A 119 20.81 27.28 14.62
C ALA A 119 21.45 28.64 14.93
N ALA A 120 20.83 29.75 14.50
CA ALA A 120 21.29 31.10 14.80
C ALA A 120 21.23 31.39 16.30
N GLN A 121 20.14 31.00 16.97
CA GLN A 121 20.01 31.13 18.43
C GLN A 121 21.07 30.30 19.17
N ARG A 122 21.33 29.06 18.75
CA ARG A 122 22.39 28.22 19.35
C ARG A 122 23.78 28.83 19.17
N ARG A 123 24.08 29.42 17.99
CA ARG A 123 25.35 30.09 17.74
C ARG A 123 25.54 31.31 18.63
N GLU A 124 24.50 32.13 18.79
CA GLU A 124 24.57 33.31 19.66
C GLU A 124 24.71 32.91 21.14
N ALA A 125 23.94 31.92 21.59
CA ALA A 125 24.07 31.38 22.95
C ALA A 125 25.47 30.80 23.21
N ALA A 126 26.06 30.11 22.23
CA ALA A 126 27.43 29.59 22.34
C ALA A 126 28.48 30.71 22.42
N ARG A 127 28.33 31.79 21.63
CA ARG A 127 29.22 32.96 21.70
C ARG A 127 29.17 33.65 23.05
N VAL A 128 27.97 33.91 23.57
CA VAL A 128 27.79 34.54 24.89
C VAL A 128 28.33 33.65 26.01
N ALA A 129 28.12 32.33 25.93
CA ALA A 129 28.67 31.39 26.90
C ALA A 129 30.21 31.36 26.89
N GLU A 130 30.84 31.45 25.71
CA GLU A 130 32.30 31.51 25.59
C GLU A 130 32.86 32.83 26.14
N GLU A 131 32.19 33.96 25.88
CA GLU A 131 32.57 35.28 26.41
C GLU A 131 32.45 35.32 27.94
N ASN A 132 31.36 34.77 28.50
CA ASN A 132 31.18 34.65 29.94
C ASN A 132 32.25 33.76 30.57
N ARG A 133 32.59 32.61 29.97
CA ARG A 133 33.66 31.74 30.49
C ARG A 133 35.01 32.46 30.50
N LYS A 134 35.35 33.20 29.44
CA LYS A 134 36.59 33.99 29.39
C LYS A 134 36.62 35.10 30.46
N ALA A 135 35.48 35.76 30.70
CA ALA A 135 35.37 36.78 31.74
C ALA A 135 35.48 36.18 33.16
N GLU A 136 34.88 35.02 33.40
CA GLU A 136 35.01 34.28 34.66
C GLU A 136 36.45 33.81 34.91
N ASP A 137 37.11 33.27 33.88
CA ASP A 137 38.51 32.82 33.96
C ASP A 137 39.47 33.99 34.24
N GLU A 138 39.31 35.12 33.54
CA GLU A 138 40.11 36.33 33.75
C GLU A 138 39.87 36.91 35.16
N GLN A 139 38.63 36.88 35.64
CA GLN A 139 38.31 37.35 36.98
C GLN A 139 38.92 36.44 38.05
N ALA A 140 38.85 35.12 37.87
CA ALA A 140 39.47 34.15 38.76
C ALA A 140 41.00 34.36 38.85
N ARG A 141 41.65 34.63 37.70
CA ARG A 141 43.08 34.98 37.66
C ARG A 141 43.38 36.26 38.43
N ARG A 142 42.62 37.33 38.21
CA ARG A 142 42.79 38.61 38.93
C ARG A 142 42.57 38.48 40.44
N THR A 143 41.60 37.67 40.86
CA THR A 143 41.38 37.42 42.29
C THR A 143 42.52 36.64 42.93
N GLU A 144 43.12 35.69 42.21
CA GLU A 144 44.26 34.92 42.71
C GLU A 144 45.53 35.77 42.77
N GLU A 145 45.77 36.61 41.76
CA GLU A 145 46.90 37.56 41.74
C GLU A 145 46.79 38.59 42.87
N ALA A 146 45.59 39.13 43.13
CA ALA A 146 45.36 40.04 44.26
C ALA A 146 45.55 39.35 45.62
N ARG A 147 45.14 38.08 45.73
CA ARG A 147 45.35 37.26 46.93
C ARG A 147 46.84 37.03 47.21
N LEU A 148 47.62 36.72 46.17
CA LEU A 148 49.07 36.53 46.27
C LEU A 148 49.82 37.83 46.60
N ALA A 149 49.33 38.98 46.12
CA ALA A 149 49.94 40.29 46.35
C ALA A 149 49.51 40.99 47.65
N ASN A 150 48.66 40.37 48.48
CA ASN A 150 48.14 40.94 49.74
C ASN A 150 47.48 42.33 49.57
N LEU A 151 46.94 42.60 48.39
CA LEU A 151 46.19 43.81 48.06
C LEU A 151 44.70 43.58 48.37
N PRO A 152 43.92 44.63 48.71
CA PRO A 152 42.48 44.51 48.85
C PRO A 152 41.91 43.94 47.54
N PRO A 153 40.95 42.99 47.62
CA PRO A 153 40.42 42.32 46.44
C PRO A 153 39.94 43.38 45.43
N PRO A 154 40.27 43.22 44.14
CA PRO A 154 39.83 44.16 43.11
C PRO A 154 38.30 44.26 43.18
N PRO A 155 37.73 45.45 42.94
CA PRO A 155 36.29 45.63 42.95
C PRO A 155 35.65 44.57 42.06
N PRO A 156 34.55 43.92 42.50
CA PRO A 156 33.87 42.93 41.69
C PRO A 156 33.63 43.55 40.31
N PRO A 157 33.82 42.77 39.23
CA PRO A 157 33.56 43.30 37.91
C PRO A 157 32.13 43.80 37.97
N VAL A 158 31.90 45.04 37.54
CA VAL A 158 30.54 45.53 37.32
C VAL A 158 29.90 44.40 36.51
N PRO A 159 28.88 43.71 37.02
CA PRO A 159 28.26 42.64 36.27
C PRO A 159 27.95 43.30 34.94
N VAL A 160 28.59 42.83 33.86
CA VAL A 160 28.12 43.11 32.51
C VAL A 160 26.71 42.58 32.61
N ALA A 161 25.75 43.49 32.84
CA ALA A 161 24.43 43.14 33.30
C ALA A 161 24.03 41.97 32.41
N PRO A 162 23.71 40.79 32.97
CA PRO A 162 23.43 39.65 32.12
C PRO A 162 22.40 40.19 31.17
N ARG A 163 22.79 40.36 29.90
CA ARG A 163 21.82 40.59 28.86
C ARG A 163 21.21 39.22 28.81
N VAL A 164 20.24 39.01 29.71
CA VAL A 164 19.35 37.88 29.72
C VAL A 164 18.74 38.03 28.36
N VAL A 165 19.35 37.36 27.38
CA VAL A 165 18.72 37.10 26.11
C VAL A 165 17.61 36.18 26.55
N ALA A 166 16.51 36.79 27.01
CA ALA A 166 15.26 36.10 27.24
C ALA A 166 15.09 35.26 25.97
N PRO A 167 14.92 33.94 26.09
CA PRO A 167 14.77 33.11 24.92
C PRO A 167 13.66 33.74 24.09
N ALA A 168 14.04 34.33 22.95
CA ALA A 168 13.10 35.00 22.09
C ALA A 168 12.02 33.95 21.79
N PRO A 169 10.72 34.27 21.94
CA PRO A 169 9.66 33.28 21.83
C PRO A 169 9.85 32.52 20.53
N LEU A 170 10.00 31.20 20.65
CA LEU A 170 10.05 30.28 19.52
C LEU A 170 8.93 30.69 18.57
N ALA A 171 9.26 30.90 17.29
CA ALA A 171 8.25 31.24 16.29
C ALA A 171 7.07 30.27 16.43
N PRO A 172 5.82 30.78 16.53
CA PRO A 172 4.67 29.93 16.82
C PRO A 172 4.61 28.78 15.82
N LEU A 173 4.39 27.56 16.33
CA LEU A 173 4.24 26.39 15.48
C LEU A 173 3.15 26.69 14.43
N PRO A 174 3.40 26.46 13.12
CA PRO A 174 2.37 26.64 12.13
C PRO A 174 1.20 25.74 12.50
N ALA A 175 0.02 26.35 12.62
CA ALA A 175 -1.20 25.64 12.98
C ALA A 175 -1.40 24.45 12.03
N LYS A 176 -1.82 23.30 12.57
CA LYS A 176 -2.20 22.15 11.73
C LYS A 176 -3.26 22.61 10.73
N ILE A 177 -2.95 22.50 9.45
CA ILE A 177 -3.89 22.81 8.37
C ILE A 177 -4.97 21.72 8.40
N GLU A 178 -6.21 22.11 8.71
CA GLU A 178 -7.36 21.20 8.68
C GLU A 178 -7.53 20.58 7.27
N GLY A 179 -7.81 19.28 7.22
CA GLY A 179 -7.99 18.54 5.96
C GLY A 179 -6.71 17.96 5.33
N VAL A 180 -5.52 18.29 5.83
CA VAL A 180 -4.25 17.72 5.32
C VAL A 180 -3.72 16.68 6.31
N ARG A 181 -3.75 15.40 5.91
CA ARG A 181 -3.12 14.30 6.66
C ARG A 181 -1.75 13.99 6.08
N MET A 182 -0.70 14.27 6.84
CA MET A 182 0.67 13.89 6.50
C MET A 182 0.90 12.41 6.83
N ARG A 183 1.49 11.66 5.90
CA ARG A 183 2.01 10.30 6.14
C ARG A 183 3.52 10.35 5.99
N SER A 184 4.22 10.18 7.10
CA SER A 184 5.67 9.99 7.10
C SER A 184 5.94 8.49 6.92
N THR A 185 6.44 8.12 5.74
CA THR A 185 6.93 6.76 5.50
C THR A 185 8.44 6.77 5.69
N LEU A 186 8.94 6.08 6.72
CA LEU A 186 10.36 5.85 6.88
C LEU A 186 10.79 4.78 5.87
N VAL A 187 11.68 5.14 4.96
CA VAL A 187 12.29 4.22 3.99
C VAL A 187 13.66 3.85 4.49
N PHE A 188 14.01 2.57 4.41
CA PHE A 188 15.32 2.05 4.77
C PHE A 188 16.03 1.49 3.53
N GLU A 189 17.34 1.64 3.48
CA GLU A 189 18.20 1.00 2.50
C GLU A 189 19.10 -0.01 3.24
N VAL A 190 19.15 -1.24 2.76
CA VAL A 190 19.98 -2.28 3.37
C VAL A 190 21.40 -2.14 2.82
N VAL A 191 22.26 -1.47 3.59
CA VAL A 191 23.67 -1.29 3.24
C VAL A 191 24.47 -2.60 3.40
N ASP A 192 24.12 -3.43 4.39
CA ASP A 192 24.81 -4.69 4.67
C ASP A 192 23.85 -5.72 5.28
N VAL A 193 23.65 -6.83 4.56
CA VAL A 193 22.73 -7.91 4.95
C VAL A 193 23.27 -8.71 6.14
N SER A 194 24.59 -8.76 6.35
CA SER A 194 25.22 -9.59 7.40
C SER A 194 25.11 -8.96 8.80
N LYS A 195 24.81 -7.67 8.86
CA LYS A 195 24.60 -6.92 10.13
C LYS A 195 23.13 -6.81 10.50
N LEU A 196 22.22 -7.34 9.67
CA LEU A 196 20.80 -7.37 9.99
C LEU A 196 20.53 -8.44 11.07
N PRO A 197 19.79 -8.11 12.14
CA PRO A 197 19.31 -9.09 13.10
C PRO A 197 18.53 -10.21 12.41
N ASP A 198 18.70 -11.47 12.85
CA ASP A 198 17.99 -12.63 12.29
C ASP A 198 16.45 -12.44 12.30
N ALA A 199 15.92 -11.67 13.26
CA ALA A 199 14.49 -11.34 13.37
C ALA A 199 13.96 -10.49 12.19
N LEU A 200 14.82 -9.80 11.46
CA LEU A 200 14.47 -8.98 10.29
C LEU A 200 14.74 -9.70 8.96
N THR A 201 15.16 -10.97 9.00
CA THR A 201 15.45 -11.79 7.82
C THR A 201 14.52 -13.01 7.76
N VAL A 202 13.90 -13.27 6.61
CA VAL A 202 13.11 -14.49 6.41
C VAL A 202 13.93 -15.50 5.61
N ARG A 203 14.33 -16.61 6.23
CA ARG A 203 14.98 -17.72 5.54
C ARG A 203 13.91 -18.61 4.90
N LEU A 204 13.56 -18.34 3.65
CA LEU A 204 12.62 -19.19 2.90
C LEU A 204 13.30 -20.50 2.47
N PRO A 205 12.62 -21.66 2.62
CA PRO A 205 13.04 -22.88 1.95
C PRO A 205 12.88 -22.76 0.44
N ASP A 206 13.85 -23.25 -0.32
CA ASP A 206 13.86 -23.21 -1.79
C ASP A 206 12.95 -24.32 -2.38
N PRO A 207 11.80 -23.97 -2.98
CA PRO A 207 10.84 -24.96 -3.47
C PRO A 207 11.35 -25.71 -4.71
N ALA A 208 12.27 -25.13 -5.49
CA ALA A 208 12.81 -25.79 -6.68
C ALA A 208 13.70 -26.97 -6.27
N LYS A 209 14.52 -26.78 -5.22
CA LYS A 209 15.37 -27.85 -4.67
C LYS A 209 14.55 -28.94 -4.00
N ILE A 210 13.48 -28.60 -3.27
CA ILE A 210 12.58 -29.58 -2.65
C ILE A 210 11.89 -30.43 -3.74
N ARG A 211 11.38 -29.79 -4.81
CA ARG A 211 10.75 -30.52 -5.93
C ARG A 211 11.74 -31.41 -6.67
N ALA A 212 12.93 -30.88 -6.99
CA ALA A 212 13.97 -31.62 -7.68
C ALA A 212 14.38 -32.89 -6.90
N ALA A 213 14.52 -32.78 -5.58
CA ALA A 213 14.95 -33.87 -4.72
C ALA A 213 13.85 -34.91 -4.43
N HIS A 214 12.59 -34.49 -4.25
CA HIS A 214 11.54 -35.37 -3.70
C HIS A 214 10.31 -35.59 -4.60
N CYS A 215 10.08 -34.76 -5.62
CA CYS A 215 8.88 -34.86 -6.47
C CYS A 215 9.16 -35.43 -7.88
N THR A 216 10.40 -35.31 -8.39
CA THR A 216 10.70 -35.61 -9.81
C THR A 216 10.66 -37.10 -10.15
N LEU A 217 10.92 -37.99 -9.18
CA LEU A 217 11.00 -39.44 -9.39
C LEU A 217 9.79 -40.21 -8.83
N TRP A 218 8.82 -39.51 -8.24
CA TRP A 218 7.66 -40.13 -7.60
C TRP A 218 6.63 -40.53 -8.66
N ARG A 219 6.20 -41.79 -8.66
CA ARG A 219 5.16 -42.33 -9.57
C ARG A 219 3.87 -42.63 -8.81
N ASP A 220 2.75 -42.66 -9.53
CA ASP A 220 1.45 -42.98 -8.92
C ASP A 220 1.47 -44.41 -8.38
N GLY A 221 1.34 -44.54 -7.06
CA GLY A 221 1.49 -45.80 -6.31
C GLY A 221 2.73 -45.88 -5.42
N ASP A 222 3.71 -44.99 -5.57
CA ASP A 222 4.91 -44.96 -4.73
C ASP A 222 4.64 -44.35 -3.35
N ALA A 223 5.40 -44.79 -2.33
CA ALA A 223 5.30 -44.25 -0.98
C ALA A 223 5.64 -42.75 -0.94
N VAL A 224 4.90 -41.99 -0.14
CA VAL A 224 5.08 -40.54 0.01
C VAL A 224 6.37 -40.27 0.81
N PRO A 225 7.28 -39.39 0.36
CA PRO A 225 8.49 -39.06 1.10
C PRO A 225 8.21 -38.42 2.46
N GLU A 226 8.87 -38.88 3.52
CA GLU A 226 8.83 -38.25 4.85
C GLU A 226 10.07 -37.38 5.07
N VAL A 227 9.88 -36.06 5.13
CA VAL A 227 10.95 -35.09 5.43
C VAL A 227 10.52 -34.25 6.63
N PRO A 228 11.32 -34.14 7.70
CA PRO A 228 10.98 -33.32 8.85
C PRO A 228 10.68 -31.87 8.44
N GLY A 229 9.46 -31.40 8.73
CA GLY A 229 8.99 -30.05 8.40
C GLY A 229 8.27 -29.90 7.05
N LEU A 230 8.14 -30.97 6.24
CA LEU A 230 7.38 -30.97 4.98
C LEU A 230 6.32 -32.10 4.99
N ARG A 231 5.13 -31.80 4.46
CA ARG A 231 4.06 -32.78 4.24
C ARG A 231 3.67 -32.78 2.77
N PHE A 232 3.69 -33.95 2.14
CA PHE A 232 3.32 -34.14 0.74
C PHE A 232 1.90 -34.74 0.65
N SER A 233 1.12 -34.34 -0.36
CA SER A 233 -0.25 -34.83 -0.61
C SER A 233 -0.47 -35.10 -2.10
N VAL A 234 -1.18 -36.18 -2.44
CA VAL A 234 -1.48 -36.57 -3.83
C VAL A 234 -2.91 -36.14 -4.18
N ASP A 235 -3.07 -35.33 -5.23
CA ASP A 235 -4.38 -34.88 -5.76
C ASP A 235 -4.67 -35.62 -7.09
N ARG A 236 -5.80 -36.35 -7.16
CA ARG A 236 -6.22 -37.10 -8.36
C ARG A 236 -7.47 -36.43 -8.96
N LYS A 237 -7.36 -35.93 -10.19
CA LYS A 237 -8.47 -35.30 -10.92
C LYS A 237 -8.66 -35.94 -12.29
N ALA A 238 -9.89 -36.34 -12.61
CA ALA A 238 -10.26 -36.72 -13.96
C ALA A 238 -10.25 -35.48 -14.84
N VAL A 239 -9.43 -35.48 -15.89
CA VAL A 239 -9.30 -34.36 -16.83
C VAL A 239 -9.89 -34.81 -18.16
N ALA A 240 -10.83 -34.03 -18.69
CA ALA A 240 -11.35 -34.22 -20.04
C ALA A 240 -10.21 -33.97 -21.05
N ALA A 241 -10.06 -34.87 -22.02
CA ALA A 241 -9.18 -34.66 -23.17
C ALA A 241 -9.79 -33.63 -24.14
#